data_AF-A0A2V8N1I8-F1
#
_entry.id   AF-A0A2V8N1I8-F1
#
_cell.length_a   1.000
_cell.length_b   1.000
_cell.length_c   1.000
_cell.angle_alpha   90.00
_cell.angle_beta   90.00
_cell.angle_gamma   90.00
#
_symmetry.space_group_name_H-M   'P 1'
#
loop_
_entity.id
_entity.type
_entity.pdbx_description
1 polymer ?
#
loop_
_entity_poly.entity_id
_entity_poly.type
_entity_poly.pdbx_seq_one_letter_code
_entity_poly.pdbx_strand_id
1 'polypeptide(L)' 'MLSDEEILFMYGKNAVISRKDRFTLVHLDRPSAEQVRARTDSFDPEEFFKCDCRICALTKEGGVVVFDDSAYDEEEILLE' A
#
# COMPACT_ATOMS: atom_id res chain seq x y z
N MET A 1 12.54 2.40 -7.48
CA MET A 1 11.72 2.28 -6.25
C MET A 1 12.12 3.39 -5.31
N LEU A 2 11.16 3.93 -4.56
CA LEU A 2 11.40 4.96 -3.54
C LEU A 2 12.24 4.38 -2.38
N SER A 3 13.12 5.20 -1.84
CA SER A 3 13.88 4.90 -0.62
C SER A 3 12.98 4.88 0.62
N ASP A 4 13.44 4.24 1.69
CA ASP A 4 12.71 4.26 2.97
C ASP A 4 12.54 5.70 3.49
N GLU A 5 13.53 6.57 3.30
CA GLU A 5 13.45 7.97 3.71
C GLU A 5 12.35 8.72 2.98
N GLU A 6 12.24 8.56 1.65
CA GLU A 6 11.16 9.16 0.86
C GLU A 6 9.79 8.63 1.30
N ILE A 7 9.67 7.32 1.55
CA ILE A 7 8.43 6.71 2.02
C ILE A 7 8.04 7.24 3.40
N LEU A 8 8.97 7.31 4.35
CA LEU A 8 8.72 7.85 5.69
C LEU A 8 8.41 9.35 5.67
N PHE A 9 8.97 10.10 4.70
CA PHE A 9 8.62 11.49 4.48
C PHE A 9 7.18 11.66 3.99
N MET A 10 6.72 10.83 3.04
CA MET A 10 5.37 10.91 2.47
C MET A 10 4.28 10.34 3.38
N TYR A 11 4.53 9.19 4.00
CA TYR A 11 3.52 8.41 4.71
C TYR A 11 3.67 8.48 6.24
N GLY A 12 4.67 9.21 6.73
CA GLY A 12 4.92 9.43 8.14
C GLY A 12 5.95 8.48 8.74
N LYS A 13 6.64 8.97 9.78
CA LYS A 13 7.79 8.29 10.42
C LYS A 13 7.45 6.97 11.09
N ASN A 14 6.18 6.70 11.33
CA ASN A 14 5.70 5.48 11.99
C ASN A 14 5.23 4.42 10.98
N ALA A 15 5.30 4.71 9.68
CA ALA A 15 4.95 3.73 8.67
C ALA A 15 5.90 2.54 8.73
N VAL A 16 5.34 1.33 8.66
CA VAL A 16 6.13 0.12 8.50
C VAL A 16 6.28 -0.18 7.01
N ILE A 17 7.47 -0.56 6.57
CA ILE A 17 7.79 -0.78 5.16
C ILE A 17 8.18 -2.25 4.97
N SER A 18 7.55 -2.92 4.01
CA SER A 18 8.02 -4.19 3.47
C SER A 18 8.08 -4.14 1.94
N ARG A 19 8.78 -5.08 1.31
CA ARG A 19 8.99 -5.11 -0.13
C ARG A 19 8.79 -6.50 -0.68
N LYS A 20 8.12 -6.58 -1.84
CA LYS A 20 8.01 -7.80 -2.63
C LYS A 20 8.10 -7.44 -4.11
N ASP A 21 9.05 -8.07 -4.79
CA ASP A 21 9.35 -7.81 -6.21
C ASP A 21 9.50 -6.31 -6.52
N ARG A 22 8.57 -5.76 -7.31
CA ARG A 22 8.55 -4.36 -7.75
C ARG A 22 7.65 -3.46 -6.88
N PHE A 23 7.19 -3.98 -5.75
CA PHE A 23 6.24 -3.31 -4.87
C PHE A 23 6.85 -2.95 -3.52
N THR A 24 6.55 -1.74 -3.08
CA THR A 24 6.72 -1.30 -1.70
C THR A 24 5.36 -1.37 -1.00
N LEU A 25 5.29 -2.13 0.08
CA LEU A 25 4.10 -2.25 0.92
C LEU A 25 4.28 -1.36 2.15
N VAL A 26 3.42 -0.37 2.29
CA VAL A 26 3.44 0.63 3.37
C VAL A 26 2.28 0.34 4.32
N HIS A 27 2.57 0.09 5.58
CA HIS A 27 1.56 -0.28 6.58
C HIS A 27 1.40 0.87 7.58
N LEU A 28 0.26 1.54 7.52
CA LEU A 28 -0.15 2.64 8.40
C LEU A 28 -1.05 2.15 9.54
N ASP A 29 -1.66 0.98 9.36
CA ASP A 29 -2.52 0.27 10.31
C ASP A 29 -1.76 -0.39 11.47
N ARG A 30 -0.45 -0.15 11.59
CA ARG A 30 0.44 -0.62 12.68
C ARG A 30 0.32 -2.15 12.94
N PRO A 31 0.51 -2.99 11.92
CA PRO A 31 0.44 -4.44 12.07
C PRO A 31 1.60 -4.97 12.91
N SER A 32 1.41 -6.16 13.48
CA SER A 32 2.52 -6.91 14.10
C SER A 32 3.54 -7.35 13.04
N ALA A 33 4.78 -7.64 13.47
CA ALA A 33 5.82 -8.14 12.55
C ALA A 33 5.42 -9.46 11.86
N GLU A 34 4.62 -10.30 12.51
CA GLU A 34 4.08 -11.52 11.90
C GLU A 34 3.07 -11.20 10.80
N GLN A 35 2.16 -10.25 11.04
CA GLN A 35 1.20 -9.80 10.04
C GLN A 35 1.89 -9.16 8.84
N VAL A 36 2.94 -8.34 9.03
CA VAL A 36 3.74 -7.77 7.94
C VAL A 36 4.35 -8.87 7.08
N ARG A 37 4.96 -9.89 7.71
CA ARG A 37 5.53 -11.04 6.98
C ARG A 37 4.46 -11.78 6.22
N ALA A 38 3.37 -12.15 6.87
CA ALA A 38 2.26 -12.87 6.24
C ALA A 38 1.72 -12.11 5.01
N ARG A 39 1.45 -10.79 5.14
CA ARG A 39 1.02 -9.93 4.03
C ARG A 39 2.03 -9.87 2.90
N THR A 40 3.31 -9.76 3.24
CA THR A 40 4.37 -9.67 2.24
C THR A 40 4.47 -11.00 1.48
N ASP A 41 4.53 -12.12 2.20
CA ASP A 41 4.68 -13.45 1.60
C ASP A 41 3.46 -13.83 0.73
N SER A 42 2.25 -13.46 1.14
CA SER A 42 1.02 -13.74 0.39
C SER A 42 0.67 -12.71 -0.69
N PHE A 43 1.37 -11.58 -0.77
CA PHE A 43 1.04 -10.53 -1.75
C PHE A 43 1.26 -11.02 -3.19
N ASP A 44 0.20 -11.05 -3.98
CA ASP A 44 0.22 -11.36 -5.41
C ASP A 44 -0.45 -10.21 -6.19
N PRO A 45 0.28 -9.46 -7.04
CA PRO A 45 -0.27 -8.41 -7.87
C PRO A 45 -1.41 -8.89 -8.80
N GLU A 46 -1.40 -10.14 -9.24
CA GLU A 46 -2.43 -10.69 -10.12
C GLU A 46 -3.78 -10.85 -9.39
N GLU A 47 -3.74 -11.22 -8.11
CA GLU A 47 -4.94 -11.34 -7.26
C GLU A 47 -5.35 -9.98 -6.68
N PHE A 48 -4.38 -9.13 -6.34
CA PHE A 48 -4.62 -7.84 -5.69
C PHE A 48 -5.22 -6.81 -6.66
N PHE A 49 -4.76 -6.78 -7.91
CA PHE A 49 -5.25 -5.83 -8.93
C PHE A 49 -6.17 -6.54 -9.93
N LYS A 50 -7.47 -6.20 -9.90
CA LYS A 50 -8.46 -6.78 -10.82
C LYS A 50 -8.16 -6.44 -12.29
N CYS A 51 -8.11 -7.47 -13.13
CA CYS A 51 -7.66 -7.38 -14.52
C CYS A 51 -8.61 -6.59 -15.47
N ASP A 52 -9.87 -6.39 -15.08
CA ASP A 52 -10.87 -5.68 -15.88
C ASP A 52 -10.74 -4.15 -15.81
N CYS A 53 -9.91 -3.63 -14.89
CA CYS A 53 -9.61 -2.22 -14.78
C CYS A 53 -8.30 -1.87 -15.50
N ARG A 54 -8.37 -0.94 -16.47
CA ARG A 54 -7.19 -0.47 -17.22
C ARG A 54 -6.12 0.15 -16.32
N ILE A 55 -6.52 0.82 -15.24
CA ILE A 55 -5.58 1.39 -14.26
C ILE A 55 -4.88 0.24 -13.54
N CYS A 56 -5.63 -0.74 -13.03
CA CYS A 56 -5.08 -1.93 -12.37
C CYS A 56 -4.08 -2.68 -13.27
N ALA A 57 -4.36 -2.80 -14.56
CA ALA A 57 -3.43 -3.40 -15.51
C ALA A 57 -2.08 -2.66 -15.59
N LEU A 58 -2.08 -1.33 -15.47
CA LEU A 58 -0.86 -0.51 -15.42
C LEU A 58 -0.16 -0.62 -14.06
N THR A 59 -0.91 -0.69 -12.95
CA THR A 59 -0.36 -0.76 -11.59
C THR A 59 0.33 -2.09 -11.26
N LYS A 60 0.09 -3.14 -12.06
CA LYS A 60 0.77 -4.44 -11.93
C LYS A 60 2.28 -4.40 -12.19
N GLU A 61 2.77 -3.37 -12.87
CA GLU A 61 4.20 -3.24 -13.20
C GLU A 61 5.08 -2.89 -11.99
N GLY A 62 4.48 -2.50 -10.87
CA GLY A 62 5.14 -2.11 -9.64
C GLY A 62 4.55 -0.83 -9.06
N GLY A 63 4.83 -0.55 -7.79
CA GLY A 63 4.31 0.64 -7.14
C GLY A 63 4.34 0.61 -5.62
N VAL A 64 3.57 1.51 -5.02
CA VAL A 64 3.36 1.57 -3.57
C VAL A 64 1.94 1.14 -3.26
N VAL A 65 1.80 0.15 -2.37
CA VAL A 65 0.51 -0.30 -1.83
C VAL A 65 0.45 0.13 -0.38
N VAL A 66 -0.60 0.84 0.00
CA VAL A 66 -0.79 1.35 1.37
C VAL A 66 -1.88 0.55 2.06
N PHE A 67 -1.55 -0.03 3.21
CA PHE A 67 -2.50 -0.63 4.13
C PHE A 67 -2.83 0.41 5.19
N ASP A 68 -4.07 0.88 5.20
CA ASP A 68 -4.57 1.84 6.17
C ASP A 68 -5.90 1.31 6.74
N ASP A 69 -6.05 1.41 8.06
CA ASP A 69 -7.24 1.02 8.83
C ASP A 69 -7.96 2.27 9.37
N SER A 70 -7.54 3.47 8.92
CA SER A 70 -8.38 4.65 9.09
C SER A 70 -9.74 4.35 8.45
N ALA A 71 -10.81 4.52 9.23
CA ALA A 71 -12.12 4.63 8.64
C ALA A 71 -12.01 5.77 7.63
N TYR A 72 -12.30 5.49 6.36
CA TYR A 72 -12.70 6.55 5.45
C TYR A 72 -14.01 7.07 6.05
N ASP A 73 -13.91 8.00 7.01
CA ASP A 73 -14.99 8.93 7.24
C ASP A 73 -15.28 9.46 5.85
N GLU A 74 -16.47 9.16 5.33
CA GLU A 74 -16.95 9.71 4.08
C GLU A 74 -16.93 11.23 4.28
N GLU A 75 -15.80 11.88 4.00
CA GLU A 75 -15.73 13.33 3.91
C GLU A 75 -16.73 13.69 2.84
N GLU A 76 -17.91 14.16 3.26
CA GLU A 76 -18.84 14.87 2.40
C GLU A 76 -18.00 15.92 1.70
N ILE A 77 -17.71 15.68 0.42
CA ILE A 77 -17.10 16.67 -0.45
C ILE A 77 -18.16 17.77 -0.59
N LEU A 78 -18.13 18.75 0.30
CA LEU A 78 -18.87 19.99 0.16
C LEU A 78 -18.27 20.74 -1.03
N LEU A 79 -18.84 20.47 -2.21
CA LEU A 79 -18.64 21.29 -3.39
C LEU A 79 -19.42 22.59 -3.16
N GLU A 80 -18.74 23.63 -2.67
CA GLU A 80 -19.19 25.02 -2.80
C GLU A 80 -18.90 25.57 -4.20
#